data_AF-A0A1P8YM57-F1
#
_entry.id   AF-A0A1P8YM57-F1
#
_cell.length_a   1.000
_cell.length_b   1.000
_cell.length_c   1.000
_cell.angle_alpha   90.00
_cell.angle_beta   90.00
_cell.angle_gamma   90.00
#
_symmetry.space_group_name_H-M   'P 1'
#
loop_
_entity.id
_entity.type
_entity.pdbx_description
1 polymer ?
#
loop_
_entity_poly.entity_id
_entity_poly.type
_entity_poly.pdbx_seq_one_letter_code
_entity_poly.pdbx_strand_id
1 'polypeptide(L)'
;MSTPLPPEHGQLLRSEHVTDTTRRAMLANSARTYYPGVLNDCYFDPAAALCLQQSTTTADTKAKPGANHCQPGVCRNSCVTDRHAPAIRTVVDNARDLLTIQRLSSPQRAALHQEIATMTALLKPLTAQDDA
;
A
#
# COMPACT_ATOMS: atom_id res chain seq x y z
N MET A 1 -36.22 0.97 22.62
CA MET A 1 -35.83 0.35 21.35
C MET A 1 -34.48 0.94 20.99
N SER A 2 -33.39 0.23 21.29
CA SER A 2 -32.03 0.73 21.07
C SER A 2 -31.69 0.63 19.59
N THR A 3 -31.39 1.77 18.98
CA THR A 3 -30.81 1.85 17.63
C THR A 3 -29.46 1.12 17.63
N PRO A 4 -29.17 0.24 16.66
CA PRO A 4 -27.86 -0.39 16.58
C PRO A 4 -26.81 0.68 16.23
N LEU A 5 -25.71 0.67 16.99
CA LEU A 5 -24.53 1.52 16.77
C LEU A 5 -23.97 1.23 15.36
N PRO A 6 -23.60 2.25 14.55
CA PRO A 6 -22.88 1.99 13.30
C PRO A 6 -21.59 1.22 13.60
N PRO A 7 -21.17 0.28 12.71
CA PRO A 7 -19.95 -0.47 12.91
C PRO A 7 -18.78 0.50 13.08
N GLU A 8 -17.97 0.26 14.10
CA GLU A 8 -16.83 1.07 14.47
C GLU A 8 -15.95 1.29 13.23
N HIS A 9 -15.83 2.55 12.80
CA HIS A 9 -15.25 2.98 11.52
C HIS A 9 -13.73 2.65 11.36
N GLY A 10 -13.15 1.88 12.30
CA GLY A 10 -11.77 1.42 12.28
C GLY A 10 -11.56 -0.04 11.89
N GLN A 11 -12.62 -0.84 11.72
CA GLN A 11 -12.50 -2.30 11.52
C GLN A 11 -12.45 -2.76 10.04
N LEU A 12 -12.61 -1.86 9.06
CA LEU A 12 -12.81 -2.21 7.64
C LEU A 12 -11.66 -1.81 6.70
N LEU A 13 -10.44 -1.74 7.19
CA LEU A 13 -9.26 -1.60 6.34
C LEU A 13 -8.19 -2.61 6.76
N ARG A 14 -8.56 -3.89 6.68
CA ARG A 14 -7.58 -4.86 6.18
C ARG A 14 -7.25 -4.46 4.73
N SER A 15 -6.24 -5.10 4.14
CA SER A 15 -5.84 -4.97 2.73
C SER A 15 -6.97 -5.37 1.75
N GLU A 16 -8.13 -4.75 1.88
CA GLU A 16 -9.36 -4.98 1.13
C GLU A 16 -9.39 -3.92 0.04
N HIS A 17 -9.73 -4.38 -1.15
CA HIS A 17 -9.78 -3.61 -2.38
C HIS A 17 -10.53 -2.28 -2.19
N VAL A 18 -9.88 -1.16 -2.45
CA VAL A 18 -10.53 0.15 -2.38
C VAL A 18 -10.94 0.57 -3.79
N THR A 19 -12.25 0.51 -4.03
CA THR A 19 -12.85 1.02 -5.27
C THR A 19 -12.79 2.55 -5.34
N ASP A 20 -13.00 3.13 -6.52
CA ASP A 20 -13.04 4.59 -6.67
C ASP A 20 -14.19 5.23 -5.87
N THR A 21 -15.30 4.52 -5.68
CA THR A 21 -16.42 4.97 -4.84
C THR A 21 -16.04 4.97 -3.36
N THR A 22 -15.39 3.92 -2.88
CA THR A 22 -14.85 3.86 -1.51
C THR A 22 -13.84 4.98 -1.28
N ARG A 23 -12.93 5.21 -2.23
CA ARG A 23 -11.95 6.31 -2.19
C ARG A 23 -12.61 7.68 -2.08
N ARG A 24 -13.64 7.95 -2.87
CA ARG A 24 -14.40 9.22 -2.81
C ARG A 24 -15.11 9.39 -1.47
N ALA A 25 -15.70 8.34 -0.91
CA ALA A 25 -16.32 8.37 0.41
C ALA A 25 -15.29 8.60 1.53
N MET A 26 -14.10 8.00 1.43
CA MET A 26 -13.01 8.23 2.37
C MET A 26 -12.48 9.66 2.30
N LEU A 27 -12.41 10.26 1.11
CA LEU A 27 -12.05 11.67 0.93
C LEU A 27 -13.06 12.66 1.53
N ALA A 28 -14.32 12.24 1.70
CA ALA A 28 -15.32 13.05 2.40
C ALA A 28 -15.09 13.05 3.93
N ASN A 29 -14.26 12.15 4.46
CA ASN A 29 -13.88 12.13 5.87
C ASN A 29 -12.69 13.07 6.14
N SER A 30 -12.95 14.21 6.78
CA SER A 30 -11.93 15.22 7.11
C SER A 30 -10.95 14.80 8.20
N ALA A 31 -11.20 13.68 8.91
CA ALA A 31 -10.32 13.22 9.99
C ALA A 31 -9.03 12.56 9.48
N ARG A 32 -8.91 12.26 8.17
CA ARG A 32 -7.74 11.61 7.57
C ARG A 32 -7.29 12.35 6.33
N THR A 33 -5.98 12.40 6.14
CA THR A 33 -5.40 12.97 4.92
C THR A 33 -5.11 11.84 3.93
N TYR A 34 -5.55 12.02 2.70
CA TYR A 34 -5.28 11.08 1.61
C TYR A 34 -4.08 11.56 0.79
N TYR A 35 -3.10 10.68 0.61
CA TYR A 35 -1.91 10.93 -0.21
C TYR A 35 -1.90 9.93 -1.38
N PRO A 36 -2.15 10.39 -2.61
CA PRO A 36 -2.10 9.51 -3.77
C PRO A 36 -0.65 9.09 -4.07
N GLY A 37 -0.46 7.86 -4.53
CA GLY A 37 0.86 7.37 -4.92
C GLY A 37 0.85 6.53 -6.19
N VAL A 38 2.05 6.20 -6.66
CA VAL A 38 2.25 5.42 -7.90
C VAL A 38 2.03 3.93 -7.65
N LEU A 39 2.54 3.40 -6.53
CA LEU A 39 2.42 1.98 -6.17
C LEU A 39 1.28 1.71 -5.17
N ASN A 40 0.92 2.71 -4.38
CA ASN A 40 -0.16 2.65 -3.41
C ASN A 40 -0.61 4.06 -3.04
N ASP A 41 -1.85 4.19 -2.61
CA ASP A 41 -2.33 5.38 -1.91
C ASP A 41 -2.07 5.24 -0.41
N CYS A 42 -2.03 6.36 0.31
CA CYS A 42 -1.92 6.40 1.77
C CYS A 42 -3.11 7.13 2.39
N TYR A 43 -3.95 6.40 3.11
CA TYR A 43 -4.99 6.95 3.98
C TYR A 43 -4.40 7.19 5.35
N PHE A 44 -3.78 8.35 5.50
CA PHE A 44 -2.91 8.61 6.62
C PHE A 44 -3.68 8.77 7.93
N ASP A 45 -3.38 7.86 8.84
CA ASP A 45 -3.63 7.95 10.26
C ASP A 45 -2.26 7.86 10.98
N PRO A 46 -1.79 8.92 11.66
CA PRO A 46 -0.48 8.92 12.32
C PRO A 46 -0.38 7.87 13.43
N ALA A 47 -1.50 7.45 14.04
CA ALA A 47 -1.50 6.43 15.08
C ALA A 47 -1.25 5.01 14.51
N ALA A 48 -1.58 4.79 13.24
CA ALA A 48 -1.44 3.50 12.56
C ALA A 48 -0.33 3.46 11.49
N ALA A 49 0.35 4.59 11.25
CA ALA A 49 1.37 4.72 10.21
C ALA A 49 2.66 3.95 10.55
N LEU A 50 2.85 2.78 9.93
CA LEU A 50 4.07 1.98 10.08
C LEU A 50 5.33 2.77 9.65
N CYS A 51 5.21 3.61 8.62
CA CYS A 51 6.31 4.43 8.12
C CYS A 51 6.83 5.47 9.12
N LEU A 52 6.03 5.84 10.14
CA LEU A 52 6.45 6.73 11.23
C LEU A 52 7.04 5.98 12.42
N GLN A 53 6.73 4.69 12.58
CA GLN A 53 7.33 3.85 13.62
C GLN A 53 8.81 3.54 13.30
N GLN A 54 9.14 3.50 12.01
CA GLN A 54 10.50 3.27 11.51
C GLN A 54 11.33 4.56 11.40
N SER A 55 10.71 5.74 11.56
CA SER A 55 11.43 7.03 11.50
C SER A 55 12.02 7.40 12.86
N THR A 56 13.31 7.71 12.91
CA THR A 56 14.01 8.27 14.09
C THR A 56 13.74 9.77 14.29
N THR A 57 12.84 10.35 13.51
CA THR A 57 12.62 11.80 13.44
C THR A 57 11.72 12.30 14.57
N THR A 58 12.00 13.54 15.02
CA THR A 58 11.34 14.22 16.14
C THR A 58 9.82 14.36 15.94
N ALA A 59 9.07 14.52 17.04
CA ALA A 59 7.62 14.49 17.07
C ALA A 59 6.93 15.42 16.04
N ASP A 60 7.55 16.54 15.68
CA ASP A 60 7.02 17.52 14.73
C ASP A 60 7.00 17.05 13.26
N THR A 61 7.75 16.00 12.91
CA THR A 61 7.78 15.44 11.54
C THR A 61 6.73 14.36 11.29
N LYS A 62 5.93 14.00 12.31
CA LYS A 62 4.86 12.99 12.22
C LYS A 62 3.58 13.48 11.54
N ALA A 63 3.58 14.69 10.97
CA ALA A 63 2.41 15.30 10.34
C ALA A 63 2.10 14.76 8.92
N LYS A 64 3.01 13.98 8.31
CA LYS A 64 2.87 13.46 6.94
C LYS A 64 3.51 12.07 6.82
N PRO A 65 3.08 11.22 5.88
CA PRO A 65 3.75 9.95 5.62
C PRO A 65 5.15 10.17 5.04
N GLY A 66 6.11 9.34 5.44
CA GLY A 66 7.41 9.27 4.78
C GLY A 66 7.25 8.80 3.33
N ALA A 67 7.76 9.58 2.38
CA ALA A 67 7.72 9.23 0.96
C ALA A 67 8.42 7.88 0.73
N ASN A 68 7.80 6.99 -0.04
CA ASN A 68 8.30 5.64 -0.33
C ASN A 68 8.54 4.73 0.89
N HIS A 69 8.16 5.14 2.10
CA HIS A 69 8.34 4.34 3.32
C HIS A 69 7.10 3.49 3.66
N CYS A 70 5.99 3.67 2.94
CA CYS A 70 4.86 2.76 3.07
C CYS A 70 5.28 1.37 2.55
N GLN A 71 4.89 0.33 3.28
CA GLN A 71 5.04 -1.07 2.85
C GLN A 71 3.66 -1.58 2.42
N PRO A 72 3.36 -1.60 1.11
CA PRO A 72 2.08 -2.12 0.62
C PRO A 72 1.93 -3.59 1.02
N GLY A 73 0.73 -3.97 1.49
CA GLY A 73 0.43 -5.31 2.01
C GLY A 73 0.70 -5.49 3.52
N VAL A 74 1.36 -4.54 4.19
CA VAL A 74 1.61 -4.59 5.64
C VAL A 74 1.09 -3.35 6.36
N CYS A 75 1.32 -2.16 5.79
CA CYS A 75 0.92 -0.90 6.41
C CYS A 75 -0.60 -0.69 6.31
N ARG A 76 -1.28 -0.47 7.43
CA ARG A 76 -2.73 -0.21 7.48
C ARG A 76 -3.18 1.07 6.75
N ASN A 77 -2.27 2.03 6.60
CA ASN A 77 -2.55 3.24 5.83
C ASN A 77 -2.38 3.02 4.33
N SER A 78 -1.67 1.95 3.92
CA SER A 78 -1.37 1.68 2.51
C SER A 78 -2.51 0.96 1.84
N CYS A 79 -2.93 1.48 0.69
CA CYS A 79 -4.00 0.95 -0.10
C CYS A 79 -3.54 0.73 -1.54
N VAL A 80 -3.75 -0.49 -2.05
CA VAL A 80 -3.48 -0.85 -3.44
C VAL A 80 -4.82 -1.14 -4.12
N THR A 81 -4.95 -0.62 -5.34
CA THR A 81 -6.17 -0.69 -6.17
C THR A 81 -5.76 -0.90 -7.63
N ASP A 82 -6.72 -1.19 -8.51
CA ASP A 82 -6.47 -1.54 -9.91
C ASP A 82 -5.67 -0.47 -10.68
N ARG A 83 -5.82 0.82 -10.29
CA ARG A 83 -5.05 1.94 -10.88
C ARG A 83 -3.54 1.77 -10.74
N HIS A 84 -3.09 1.05 -9.72
CA HIS A 84 -1.68 0.84 -9.39
C HIS A 84 -1.11 -0.38 -10.11
N ALA A 85 -1.97 -1.29 -10.60
CA ALA A 85 -1.55 -2.55 -11.21
C ALA A 85 -0.56 -2.38 -12.38
N PRO A 86 -0.72 -1.39 -13.29
CA PRO A 86 0.27 -1.15 -14.35
C PRO A 86 1.66 -0.83 -13.78
N ALA A 87 1.74 0.06 -12.79
CA ALA A 87 3.02 0.45 -12.19
C ALA A 87 3.67 -0.71 -11.43
N ILE A 88 2.88 -1.52 -10.71
CA ILE A 88 3.37 -2.70 -9.99
C ILE A 88 3.92 -3.74 -10.98
N ARG A 89 3.24 -3.97 -12.12
CA ARG A 89 3.75 -4.84 -13.19
C ARG A 89 5.09 -4.34 -13.73
N THR A 90 5.23 -3.03 -13.99
CA THR A 90 6.50 -2.43 -14.40
C THR A 90 7.61 -2.68 -13.38
N VAL A 91 7.34 -2.58 -12.08
CA VAL A 91 8.35 -2.89 -11.04
C VAL A 91 8.77 -4.36 -11.11
N VAL A 92 7.81 -5.28 -11.25
CA VAL A 92 8.09 -6.72 -11.36
C VAL A 92 8.95 -7.02 -12.60
N ASP A 93 8.61 -6.44 -13.74
CA ASP A 93 9.32 -6.67 -15.00
C ASP A 93 10.73 -6.08 -14.95
N ASN A 94 10.90 -4.86 -14.45
CA ASN A 94 12.22 -4.27 -14.22
C ASN A 94 13.08 -5.14 -13.28
N ALA A 95 12.51 -5.68 -12.21
CA ALA A 95 13.25 -6.56 -11.29
C ALA A 95 13.66 -7.89 -11.95
N ARG A 96 12.82 -8.44 -12.84
CA ARG A 96 13.17 -9.62 -13.65
C ARG A 96 14.29 -9.33 -14.64
N ASP A 97 14.28 -8.16 -15.29
CA ASP A 97 15.34 -7.76 -16.19
C ASP A 97 16.68 -7.64 -15.45
N LEU A 98 16.68 -7.08 -14.24
CA LEU A 98 17.88 -6.98 -13.41
C LEU A 98 18.46 -8.35 -13.01
N LEU A 99 17.64 -9.40 -12.90
CA LEU A 99 18.10 -10.77 -12.60
C LEU A 99 18.91 -11.40 -13.74
N THR A 100 18.86 -10.84 -14.96
CA THR A 100 19.65 -11.28 -16.12
C THR A 100 21.12 -10.88 -16.03
N ILE A 101 21.48 -9.97 -15.12
CA ILE A 101 22.86 -9.50 -14.95
C ILE A 101 23.76 -10.64 -14.45
N GLN A 102 24.81 -10.95 -15.24
CA GLN A 102 25.70 -12.10 -15.01
C GLN A 102 26.48 -12.03 -13.69
N ARG A 103 26.85 -10.83 -13.23
CA ARG A 103 27.70 -10.61 -12.04
C ARG A 103 26.90 -10.16 -10.80
N LEU A 104 25.61 -10.46 -10.75
CA LEU A 104 24.77 -10.11 -9.61
C LEU A 104 25.16 -10.93 -8.37
N SER A 105 25.43 -10.26 -7.26
CA SER A 105 25.77 -10.93 -6.00
C SER A 105 24.58 -11.72 -5.43
N SER A 106 24.85 -12.77 -4.66
CA SER A 106 23.79 -13.58 -4.03
C SER A 106 22.82 -12.75 -3.18
N PRO A 107 23.26 -11.77 -2.36
CA PRO A 107 22.34 -10.92 -1.60
C PRO A 107 21.43 -10.07 -2.51
N GLN A 108 21.95 -9.51 -3.59
CA GLN A 108 21.15 -8.74 -4.54
C GLN A 108 20.14 -9.62 -5.28
N ARG A 109 20.54 -10.84 -5.66
CA ARG A 109 19.63 -11.81 -6.28
C ARG A 109 18.47 -12.17 -5.35
N ALA A 110 18.77 -12.42 -4.07
CA ALA A 110 17.76 -12.72 -3.06
C ALA A 110 16.80 -11.53 -2.86
N ALA A 111 17.33 -10.31 -2.79
CA ALA A 111 16.51 -9.09 -2.66
C ALA A 111 15.55 -8.91 -3.86
N LEU A 112 16.03 -9.10 -5.09
CA LEU A 112 15.18 -9.01 -6.29
C LEU A 112 14.09 -10.09 -6.32
N HIS A 113 14.40 -11.34 -5.94
CA HIS A 113 13.39 -12.39 -5.84
C HIS A 113 12.33 -12.07 -4.78
N GLN A 114 12.74 -11.56 -3.62
CA GLN A 114 11.81 -11.14 -2.59
C GLN A 114 10.91 -9.99 -3.07
N GLU A 115 11.47 -9.01 -3.75
CA GLU A 115 10.71 -7.88 -4.29
C GLU A 115 9.69 -8.34 -5.34
N ILE A 116 10.09 -9.21 -6.27
CA ILE A 116 9.18 -9.82 -7.25
C ILE A 116 8.04 -10.56 -6.53
N ALA A 117 8.34 -11.34 -5.49
CA ALA A 117 7.33 -12.08 -4.74
C ALA A 117 6.34 -11.13 -4.03
N THR A 118 6.85 -10.10 -3.36
CA THR A 118 6.05 -9.08 -2.67
C THR A 118 5.13 -8.37 -3.65
N MET A 119 5.68 -7.83 -4.74
CA MET A 119 4.92 -7.05 -5.73
C MET A 119 3.90 -7.91 -6.48
N THR A 120 4.25 -9.15 -6.81
CA THR A 120 3.31 -10.10 -7.44
C THR A 120 2.15 -10.45 -6.50
N ALA A 121 2.39 -10.54 -5.18
CA ALA A 121 1.33 -10.79 -4.21
C ALA A 121 0.29 -9.65 -4.16
N LEU A 122 0.71 -8.40 -4.41
CA LEU A 122 -0.20 -7.24 -4.48
C LEU A 122 -1.12 -7.29 -5.71
N LEU A 123 -0.70 -7.95 -6.80
CA LEU A 123 -1.49 -8.06 -8.03
C LEU A 123 -2.58 -9.15 -7.94
N LYS A 124 -2.36 -10.22 -7.17
CA LYS A 124 -3.30 -11.36 -7.05
C LYS A 124 -4.75 -10.97 -6.73
N PRO A 125 -5.02 -10.11 -5.73
CA PRO A 125 -6.40 -9.71 -5.44
C PRO A 125 -7.03 -8.84 -6.53
N LEU A 126 -6.22 -8.22 -7.40
CA LEU A 126 -6.70 -7.33 -8.47
C LEU A 126 -7.13 -8.13 -9.71
N THR A 127 -6.43 -9.22 -10.04
CA THR A 127 -6.72 -10.03 -11.24
C THR A 127 -7.90 -10.99 -11.09
N ALA A 128 -8.29 -11.34 -9.86
CA ALA A 128 -9.43 -12.23 -9.61
C ALA A 128 -10.80 -11.54 -9.83
N GLN A 129 -10.81 -10.26 -10.17
CA GLN A 129 -12.01 -9.43 -10.25
C GLN A 129 -12.38 -9.02 -11.68
N ASP A 130 -11.53 -9.28 -12.69
CA ASP A 130 -11.84 -9.04 -14.10
C ASP A 130 -12.77 -10.13 -14.69
N ASP A 131 -13.00 -11.22 -13.95
CA ASP A 131 -13.81 -12.39 -14.36
C ASP A 131 -15.23 -12.43 -13.74
N ALA A 132 -15.71 -11.33 -13.15
CA ALA A 132 -17.01 -11.23 -12.46
C ALA A 132 -17.99 -10.25 -13.13
#